data_AF-A0A817TDS6-F1
#
_entry.id   AF-A0A817TDS6-F1
#
_cell.length_a   1.000
_cell.length_b   1.000
_cell.length_c   1.000
_cell.angle_alpha   90.00
_cell.angle_beta   90.00
_cell.angle_gamma   90.00
#
_symmetry.space_group_name_H-M   'P 1'
#
loop_
_entity.id
_entity.type
_entity.pdbx_description
1 polymer ?
#
loop_
_entity_poly.entity_id
_entity_poly.type
_entity_poly.pdbx_seq_one_letter_code
_entity_poly.pdbx_strand_id
1 'polypeptide(L)'
;MGGSWSLRGWDRNSLRGSKLWQTNLELRFPFINALILRFPLGINLGFPGIRGALYVDAGNTWDNFDNYGETKGSIGGGLRLNLFGIIGLRYDIGKRIEKNFTKLQSGLYQQFYFGWDF
;
A
#
# COMPACT_ATOMS: atom_id res chain seq x y z
N MET A 1 -9.21 -0.03 -11.68
CA MET A 1 -8.18 -0.59 -10.77
C MET A 1 -6.91 0.26 -10.87
N GLY A 2 -6.06 0.23 -9.84
CA GLY A 2 -4.84 1.04 -9.72
C GLY A 2 -4.96 2.15 -8.67
N GLY A 3 -3.86 2.45 -8.00
CA GLY A 3 -3.77 3.40 -6.90
C GLY A 3 -3.57 2.72 -5.53
N SER A 4 -3.36 3.52 -4.48
CA SER A 4 -3.06 3.04 -3.12
C SER A 4 -4.14 2.17 -2.47
N TRP A 5 -5.35 2.18 -3.04
CA TRP A 5 -6.52 1.46 -2.55
C TRP A 5 -6.73 0.10 -3.21
N SER A 6 -6.02 -0.19 -4.31
CA SER A 6 -6.25 -1.43 -5.06
C SER A 6 -4.92 -2.08 -5.43
N LEU A 7 -4.21 -1.58 -6.45
CA LEU A 7 -2.94 -2.11 -6.91
C LEU A 7 -1.87 -1.04 -6.69
N ARG A 8 -1.09 -1.21 -5.62
CA ARG A 8 -0.08 -0.23 -5.20
C ARG A 8 0.99 -0.05 -6.25
N GLY A 9 1.55 1.15 -6.28
CA GLY A 9 2.51 1.59 -7.28
C GLY A 9 1.91 1.98 -8.62
N TRP A 10 0.76 1.47 -9.04
CA TRP A 10 0.12 1.83 -10.31
C TRP A 10 -0.73 3.09 -10.20
N ASP A 11 -0.84 3.85 -11.29
CA ASP A 11 -1.56 5.13 -11.29
C ASP A 11 -3.06 4.91 -11.04
N ARG A 12 -3.69 5.86 -10.36
CA ARG A 12 -5.08 5.76 -9.95
C ARG A 12 -6.00 5.60 -11.17
N ASN A 13 -6.84 4.56 -11.17
CA ASN A 13 -7.79 4.25 -12.26
C ASN A 13 -7.15 4.08 -13.65
N SER A 14 -5.86 3.73 -13.70
CA SER A 14 -5.14 3.47 -14.96
C SER A 14 -5.50 2.13 -15.59
N LEU A 15 -5.91 1.14 -14.78
CA LEU A 15 -6.28 -0.19 -15.24
C LEU A 15 -7.81 -0.26 -15.36
N ARG A 16 -8.30 -0.36 -16.60
CA ARG A 16 -9.73 -0.34 -16.95
C ARG A 16 -10.11 -1.61 -17.69
N GLY A 17 -11.31 -2.11 -17.42
CA GLY A 17 -11.90 -3.29 -18.03
C GLY A 17 -13.23 -3.61 -17.34
N SER A 18 -14.09 -4.36 -18.00
CA SER A 18 -15.39 -4.81 -17.48
C SER A 18 -15.27 -6.01 -16.53
N LYS A 19 -14.16 -6.75 -16.58
CA LYS A 19 -13.82 -7.87 -15.67
C LYS A 19 -12.53 -7.54 -14.93
N LEU A 20 -12.42 -8.00 -13.68
CA LEU A 20 -11.24 -7.79 -12.85
C LEU A 20 -11.00 -8.94 -11.89
N TRP A 21 -9.75 -9.17 -11.54
CA TRP A 21 -9.36 -9.94 -10.37
C TRP A 21 -8.20 -9.23 -9.67
N GLN A 22 -8.17 -9.33 -8.35
CA GLN A 22 -7.11 -8.76 -7.54
C GLN A 22 -6.89 -9.64 -6.32
N THR A 23 -5.63 -9.83 -5.94
CA THR A 23 -5.21 -10.45 -4.68
C THR A 23 -4.19 -9.56 -3.99
N ASN A 24 -4.21 -9.61 -2.67
CA ASN A 24 -3.38 -8.81 -1.79
C ASN A 24 -2.93 -9.69 -0.63
N LEU A 25 -1.62 -9.84 -0.49
CA LEU A 25 -1.01 -10.48 0.67
C LEU A 25 -0.26 -9.39 1.42
N GLU A 26 -0.71 -9.10 2.64
CA GLU A 26 -0.10 -8.09 3.50
C GLU A 26 0.26 -8.69 4.86
N LEU A 27 1.55 -8.65 5.19
CA LEU A 27 2.07 -9.01 6.51
C LEU A 27 2.27 -7.75 7.32
N ARG A 28 1.46 -7.58 8.38
CA ARG A 28 1.56 -6.48 9.33
C ARG A 28 2.31 -6.91 10.58
N PHE A 29 3.19 -6.05 11.08
CA PHE A 29 3.94 -6.31 12.30
C PHE A 29 4.09 -5.04 13.16
N PRO A 30 4.23 -5.18 14.48
CA PRO A 30 4.56 -4.06 15.35
C PRO A 30 5.95 -3.53 15.01
N PHE A 31 6.05 -2.31 14.48
CA PHE A 31 7.34 -1.68 14.24
C PHE A 31 7.76 -0.85 15.47
N ILE A 32 6.89 0.06 15.92
CA ILE A 32 7.03 0.79 17.19
C ILE A 32 5.70 0.68 17.93
N ASN A 33 5.70 0.13 19.15
CA ASN A 33 4.45 -0.10 19.88
C ASN A 33 3.87 1.16 20.52
N ALA A 34 4.72 2.06 21.00
CA ALA A 34 4.32 3.35 21.53
C ALA A 34 5.48 4.34 21.36
N LEU A 35 5.16 5.57 20.98
CA LEU A 35 6.10 6.68 20.99
C LEU A 35 5.61 7.69 22.02
N ILE A 36 6.37 7.86 23.10
CA ILE A 36 6.04 8.80 24.18
C ILE A 36 7.08 9.91 24.14
N LEU A 37 6.65 11.12 23.78
CA LEU A 37 7.48 12.32 23.87
C LEU A 37 7.24 12.97 25.23
N ARG A 38 8.31 13.10 26.02
CA ARG A 38 8.30 13.73 27.34
C ARG A 38 8.92 15.10 27.22
N PHE A 39 8.17 16.14 27.58
CA PHE A 39 8.65 17.51 27.59
C PHE A 39 8.89 18.00 29.03
N PRO A 40 9.76 19.01 29.23
CA PRO A 40 9.86 19.71 30.51
C PRO A 40 8.49 20.20 30.98
N LEU A 41 8.28 20.32 32.29
CA LEU A 41 6.98 20.67 32.92
C LEU A 41 5.91 19.55 32.93
N GLY A 42 6.29 18.29 32.67
CA GLY A 42 5.41 17.14 32.85
C GLY A 42 4.40 16.89 31.73
N ILE A 43 4.51 17.62 30.62
CA ILE A 43 3.69 17.39 29.42
C ILE A 43 4.16 16.10 28.73
N ASN A 44 3.26 15.14 28.59
CA ASN A 44 3.51 13.87 27.90
C ASN A 44 2.61 13.76 26.67
N LEU A 45 3.21 13.60 25.49
CA LEU A 45 2.47 13.29 24.26
C LEU A 45 2.69 11.81 23.90
N GLY A 46 1.62 11.02 24.02
CA GLY A 46 1.60 9.63 23.58
C GLY A 46 1.08 9.53 22.16
N PHE A 47 1.89 9.00 21.25
CA PHE A 47 1.44 8.67 19.90
C PHE A 47 1.12 7.17 19.81
N PRO A 48 0.03 6.82 19.11
CA PRO A 48 -0.28 5.44 18.78
C PRO A 48 0.89 4.79 18.01
N GLY A 49 1.06 3.49 18.21
CA GLY A 49 2.17 2.74 17.64
C GLY A 49 2.23 2.81 16.10
N ILE A 50 3.46 2.80 15.58
CA ILE A 50 3.73 2.66 14.15
C ILE A 50 3.72 1.17 13.81
N ARG A 51 2.93 0.78 12.82
CA ARG A 51 2.97 -0.59 12.28
C ARG A 51 3.79 -0.62 10.99
N GLY A 52 4.59 -1.65 10.86
CA GLY A 52 5.22 -2.01 9.60
C GLY A 52 4.27 -2.89 8.79
N ALA A 53 4.32 -2.78 7.47
CA ALA A 53 3.61 -3.65 6.56
C ALA A 53 4.57 -4.08 5.44
N LEU A 54 4.63 -5.36 5.14
CA LEU A 54 5.18 -5.90 3.90
C LEU A 54 4.04 -6.39 3.04
N TYR A 55 4.13 -6.22 1.74
CA TYR A 55 3.04 -6.62 0.86
C TYR A 55 3.47 -7.14 -0.49
N VAL A 56 2.59 -7.97 -1.06
CA VAL A 56 2.60 -8.39 -2.45
C VAL A 56 1.16 -8.28 -2.99
N ASP A 57 1.00 -7.54 -4.07
CA ASP A 57 -0.27 -7.42 -4.78
C ASP A 57 -0.16 -8.03 -6.18
N ALA A 58 -1.24 -8.62 -6.66
CA ALA A 58 -1.38 -9.04 -8.05
C ALA A 58 -2.81 -8.76 -8.55
N GLY A 59 -2.96 -8.43 -9.82
CA GLY A 59 -4.28 -8.28 -10.42
C GLY A 59 -4.24 -7.97 -11.91
N ASN A 60 -5.40 -8.07 -12.53
CA ASN A 60 -5.62 -7.72 -13.92
C ASN A 60 -7.05 -7.17 -14.12
N THR A 61 -7.22 -6.35 -15.16
CA THR A 61 -8.52 -5.91 -15.68
C THR A 61 -8.57 -6.18 -17.18
N TRP A 62 -9.68 -6.76 -17.66
CA TRP A 62 -9.87 -7.12 -19.06
C TRP A 62 -11.34 -6.99 -19.48
N ASP A 63 -11.60 -7.00 -20.79
CA ASP A 63 -12.96 -6.96 -21.33
C ASP A 63 -13.42 -8.33 -21.85
N ASN A 64 -12.63 -8.91 -22.75
CA ASN A 64 -12.87 -10.24 -23.33
C ASN A 64 -11.67 -11.15 -23.06
N PHE A 65 -11.89 -12.47 -22.95
CA PHE A 65 -10.82 -13.43 -22.62
C PHE A 65 -9.70 -13.44 -23.67
N ASP A 66 -10.03 -13.17 -24.94
CA ASP A 66 -9.05 -13.01 -26.02
C ASP A 66 -8.12 -11.80 -25.82
N ASN A 67 -8.49 -10.88 -24.92
CA ASN A 67 -7.72 -9.69 -24.56
C ASN A 67 -7.47 -9.63 -23.04
N TYR A 68 -7.04 -10.75 -22.46
CA TYR A 68 -6.65 -10.80 -21.03
C TYR A 68 -5.49 -9.85 -20.69
N GLY A 69 -4.65 -9.50 -21.68
CA GLY A 69 -3.55 -8.56 -21.49
C GLY A 69 -2.47 -9.12 -20.57
N GLU A 70 -2.06 -8.32 -19.57
CA GLU A 70 -0.97 -8.67 -18.65
C GLU A 70 -1.39 -8.64 -17.18
N THR A 71 -0.98 -9.64 -16.42
CA THR A 71 -1.08 -9.61 -14.96
C THR A 71 -0.03 -8.66 -14.40
N LYS A 72 -0.51 -7.69 -13.65
CA LYS A 72 0.30 -6.66 -13.00
C LYS A 72 0.42 -6.98 -11.53
N GLY A 73 1.57 -6.64 -10.96
CA GLY A 73 1.80 -6.83 -9.54
C GLY A 73 2.52 -5.65 -8.92
N SER A 74 2.65 -5.72 -7.60
CA SER A 74 3.54 -4.86 -6.85
C SER A 74 4.06 -5.58 -5.63
N ILE A 75 5.26 -5.23 -5.19
CA ILE A 75 5.86 -5.73 -3.95
C ILE A 75 6.51 -4.55 -3.24
N GLY A 76 6.39 -4.50 -1.93
CA GLY A 76 7.00 -3.43 -1.16
C GLY A 76 6.77 -3.53 0.33
N GLY A 77 7.17 -2.45 0.99
CA GLY A 77 6.99 -2.27 2.42
C GLY A 77 6.54 -0.86 2.74
N GLY A 78 5.95 -0.68 3.90
CA GLY A 78 5.43 0.61 4.32
C GLY A 78 5.22 0.74 5.82
N LEU A 79 4.98 1.98 6.23
CA LEU A 79 4.60 2.34 7.59
C LEU A 79 3.11 2.71 7.61
N ARG A 80 2.47 2.37 8.74
CA ARG A 80 1.07 2.68 9.04
C ARG A 80 1.03 3.41 10.37
N LEU A 81 0.46 4.60 10.38
CA LEU A 81 0.13 5.35 11.59
C LEU A 81 -1.37 5.56 11.60
N ASN A 82 -2.04 5.14 12.68
CA ASN A 82 -3.42 5.56 12.94
C ASN A 82 -3.36 6.66 13.99
N LEU A 83 -3.66 7.90 13.62
CA LEU A 83 -3.76 9.03 14.55
C LEU A 83 -5.17 9.10 15.14
N PHE A 84 -5.23 9.12 16.48
CA PHE A 84 -6.46 9.29 17.26
C PHE A 84 -7.58 8.26 16.99
N GLY A 85 -7.26 7.11 16.37
CA GLY A 85 -8.23 6.08 16.03
C GLY A 85 -9.02 6.36 14.76
N ILE A 86 -8.82 7.51 14.10
CA ILE A 86 -9.70 7.99 13.03
C ILE A 86 -8.91 8.23 11.73
N ILE A 87 -7.71 8.80 11.84
CA ILE A 87 -6.91 9.20 10.68
C ILE A 87 -5.85 8.13 10.39
N GLY A 88 -6.01 7.41 9.28
CA GLY A 88 -5.04 6.47 8.77
C GLY A 88 -4.02 7.14 7.83
N LEU A 89 -2.77 7.19 8.27
CA LEU A 89 -1.62 7.57 7.45
C LEU A 89 -0.86 6.32 7.01
N ARG A 90 -0.54 6.27 5.73
CA ARG A 90 0.16 5.15 5.12
C ARG A 90 1.24 5.67 4.20
N TYR A 91 2.46 5.19 4.39
CA TYR A 91 3.57 5.50 3.52
C TYR A 91 4.16 4.19 3.01
N ASP A 92 4.13 3.98 1.70
CA ASP A 92 4.57 2.75 1.03
C ASP A 92 5.71 3.05 0.06
N ILE A 93 6.73 2.19 0.08
CA ILE A 93 7.81 2.16 -0.88
C ILE A 93 7.84 0.77 -1.50
N GLY A 94 7.91 0.69 -2.82
CA GLY A 94 7.87 -0.61 -3.49
C GLY A 94 8.33 -0.58 -4.93
N LYS A 95 8.20 -1.74 -5.56
CA LYS A 95 8.44 -1.98 -6.98
C LYS A 95 7.20 -2.54 -7.64
N ARG A 96 6.90 -2.05 -8.85
CA ARG A 96 5.92 -2.69 -9.73
C ARG A 96 6.51 -3.97 -10.31
N ILE A 97 5.64 -4.96 -10.47
CA ILE A 97 5.93 -6.19 -11.19
C ILE A 97 5.13 -6.14 -12.51
N GLU A 98 5.84 -6.16 -13.63
CA GLU A 98 5.33 -5.93 -14.97
C GLU A 98 5.45 -7.20 -15.82
N LYS A 99 4.77 -7.21 -16.98
CA LYS A 99 4.91 -8.26 -17.99
C LYS A 99 4.68 -9.68 -17.44
N ASN A 100 3.53 -9.91 -16.81
CA ASN A 100 3.17 -11.22 -16.24
C ASN A 100 4.21 -11.75 -15.24
N PHE A 101 4.65 -10.89 -14.31
CA PHE A 101 5.58 -11.27 -13.25
C PHE A 101 7.00 -11.60 -13.70
N THR A 102 7.38 -11.21 -14.92
CA THR A 102 8.73 -11.45 -15.46
C THR A 102 9.70 -10.30 -15.24
N LYS A 103 9.19 -9.09 -14.95
CA LYS A 103 10.02 -7.89 -14.83
C LYS A 103 9.70 -7.11 -13.56
N LEU A 104 10.71 -6.81 -12.77
CA LEU A 104 10.64 -5.79 -11.72
C LEU A 104 11.03 -4.43 -12.30
N GLN A 105 10.29 -3.38 -11.93
CA GLN A 105 10.66 -2.03 -12.35
C GLN A 105 12.07 -1.66 -11.84
N SER A 106 12.81 -0.86 -12.63
CA SER A 106 14.19 -0.48 -12.28
C SER A 106 14.24 0.43 -11.04
N GLY A 107 13.28 1.36 -10.91
CA GLY A 107 13.18 2.31 -9.80
C GLY A 107 12.34 1.85 -8.61
N LEU A 108 12.07 2.78 -7.70
CA LEU A 108 11.10 2.62 -6.61
C LEU A 108 9.94 3.58 -6.86
N TYR A 109 8.73 3.13 -6.55
CA TYR A 109 7.63 4.05 -6.36
C TYR A 109 7.53 4.38 -4.87
N GLN A 110 7.03 5.58 -4.58
CA GLN A 110 6.64 6.00 -3.25
C GLN A 110 5.19 6.41 -3.31
N GLN A 111 4.40 5.98 -2.33
CA GLN A 111 3.00 6.33 -2.22
C GLN A 111 2.71 6.78 -0.81
N PHE A 112 2.09 7.96 -0.70
CA PHE A 112 1.53 8.45 0.53
C PHE A 112 0.02 8.38 0.44
N TYR A 113 -0.60 7.86 1.49
CA TYR A 113 -2.03 7.81 1.64
C TYR A 113 -2.44 8.47 2.95
N PHE A 114 -3.45 9.32 2.83
CA PHE A 114 -4.15 9.99 3.90
C PHE A 114 -5.65 9.70 3.73
N GLY A 115 -6.27 9.20 4.78
CA GLY A 115 -7.73 9.02 4.81
C GLY A 115 -8.18 8.33 6.07
N TRP A 116 -9.42 7.86 6.06
CA TRP A 116 -10.02 7.19 7.22
C TRP A 116 -9.52 5.76 7.34
N ASP A 117 -9.32 5.29 8.57
CA ASP A 117 -9.06 3.89 8.85
C ASP A 117 -10.37 3.10 8.68
N PHE A 118 -10.36 2.07 7.83
CA PHE A 118 -11.51 1.23 7.50
C PHE A 118 -11.17 -0.24 7.74
#